data_AF-I4FK94-F1
#
_entry.id   AF-I4FK94-F1
#
_cell.length_a   1.000
_cell.length_b   1.000
_cell.length_c   1.000
_cell.angle_alpha   90.00
_cell.angle_beta   90.00
_cell.angle_gamma   90.00
#
_symmetry.space_group_name_H-M   'P 1'
#
loop_
_entity.id
_entity.type
_entity.pdbx_description
1 polymer ?
#
loop_
_entity_poly.entity_id
_entity_poly.type
_entity_poly.pdbx_seq_one_letter_code
_entity_poly.pdbx_strand_id
1 'polypeptide(L)'
;MALILKSELEKDEQYQSFVKKCHQCRQEIQQTELLFFMPPCQRTKSRYFNLDSLIYWADKVLKYKKKQDFSLIDKRQEIDRVNLVDLLLILDQEKIKSLSFLPVKNYSSQEKLNSALYQHFGETISEEEKESILRVADKGRRRFQDKLDWLLDYQDSLPVWATILAMTRSLEAQIKHQGLTQTSLSQWDKLFPQSSLPENLIPIYQKIQRYLLEQTSTIPEGEIFLGTSDVIESIFGKYKLFLQRCPINELGVMVLTIVLVTTDFTVNLIKEALETIRSKDVNIWQEQVFGQSTLSKRKVVFSS
;
A
#
# COMPACT_ATOMS: atom_id res chain seq x y z
N MET A 1 -10.33 11.52 -8.46
CA MET A 1 -10.49 10.79 -7.17
C MET A 1 -9.44 11.15 -6.13
N ALA A 2 -8.14 11.14 -6.43
CA ALA A 2 -7.09 11.48 -5.44
C ALA A 2 -7.25 12.82 -4.70
N LEU A 3 -7.80 13.86 -5.37
CA LEU A 3 -8.10 15.15 -4.73
C LEU A 3 -9.24 15.06 -3.70
N ILE A 4 -10.25 14.22 -3.97
CA ILE A 4 -11.35 13.97 -3.02
C ILE A 4 -10.77 13.28 -1.78
N LEU A 5 -10.00 12.20 -1.96
CA LEU A 5 -9.31 11.50 -0.87
C LEU A 5 -8.42 12.43 -0.05
N LYS A 6 -7.66 13.30 -0.74
CA LYS A 6 -6.85 14.31 -0.07
C LYS A 6 -7.70 15.22 0.80
N SER A 7 -8.78 15.78 0.26
CA SER A 7 -9.62 16.73 0.99
C SER A 7 -10.33 16.13 2.22
N GLU A 8 -10.59 14.82 2.21
CA GLU A 8 -11.17 14.12 3.36
C GLU A 8 -10.10 13.75 4.39
N LEU A 9 -9.05 13.03 3.97
CA LEU A 9 -8.07 12.45 4.88
C LEU A 9 -7.02 13.43 5.40
N GLU A 10 -6.80 14.55 4.72
CA GLU A 10 -5.91 15.62 5.21
C GLU A 10 -6.49 16.34 6.43
N LYS A 11 -7.83 16.39 6.53
CA LYS A 11 -8.54 17.01 7.66
C LYS A 11 -8.81 16.04 8.81
N ASP A 12 -8.71 14.74 8.55
CA ASP A 12 -8.90 13.69 9.56
C ASP A 12 -7.66 13.60 10.46
N GLU A 13 -7.79 14.11 11.68
CA GLU A 13 -6.73 14.10 12.69
C GLU A 13 -6.33 12.67 13.10
N GLN A 14 -7.28 11.74 13.17
CA GLN A 14 -6.97 10.34 13.50
C GLN A 14 -6.13 9.72 12.38
N TYR A 15 -6.47 10.00 11.13
CA TYR A 15 -5.71 9.52 9.99
C TYR A 15 -4.28 10.08 9.97
N GLN A 16 -4.11 11.39 10.21
CA GLN A 16 -2.78 12.00 10.27
C GLN A 16 -1.94 11.43 11.43
N SER A 17 -2.57 11.22 12.59
CA SER A 17 -1.95 10.58 13.75
C SER A 17 -1.51 9.14 13.44
N PHE A 18 -2.36 8.36 12.77
CA PHE A 18 -2.05 7.00 12.32
C PHE A 18 -0.85 6.97 11.38
N VAL A 19 -0.79 7.85 10.37
CA VAL A 19 0.34 7.92 9.43
C VAL A 19 1.64 8.29 10.15
N LYS A 20 1.58 9.21 11.12
CA LYS A 20 2.74 9.58 11.95
C LYS A 20 3.25 8.39 12.78
N LYS A 21 2.35 7.66 13.44
CA LYS A 21 2.71 6.44 14.20
C LYS A 21 3.27 5.35 13.30
N CYS A 22 2.74 5.16 12.08
CA CYS A 22 3.34 4.25 11.09
C CYS A 22 4.79 4.63 10.78
N HIS A 23 5.07 5.91 10.56
CA HIS A 23 6.42 6.37 10.27
C HIS A 23 7.38 6.13 11.45
N GLN A 24 6.94 6.46 12.67
CA GLN A 24 7.71 6.23 13.88
C GLN A 24 7.96 4.73 14.11
N CYS A 25 6.91 3.90 14.05
CA CYS A 25 6.99 2.46 14.22
C CYS A 25 8.02 1.85 13.26
N ARG A 26 8.00 2.25 11.98
CA ARG A 26 8.99 1.84 10.99
C ARG A 26 10.43 2.13 11.43
N GLN A 27 10.71 3.33 11.95
CA GLN A 27 12.06 3.68 12.43
C GLN A 27 12.48 2.80 13.61
N GLU A 28 11.54 2.51 14.53
CA GLU A 28 11.80 1.70 15.71
C GLU A 28 12.08 0.23 15.41
N ILE A 29 11.42 -0.36 14.40
CA ILE A 29 11.49 -1.81 14.15
C ILE A 29 12.40 -2.22 12.99
N GLN A 30 12.93 -1.28 12.19
CA GLN A 30 13.72 -1.56 10.99
C GLN A 30 14.98 -2.44 11.24
N GLN A 31 15.57 -2.39 12.43
CA GLN A 31 16.76 -3.18 12.78
C GLN A 31 16.50 -4.11 13.97
N THR A 32 15.30 -4.68 14.02
CA THR A 32 14.85 -5.54 15.13
C THR A 32 14.30 -6.86 14.61
N GLU A 33 14.03 -7.79 15.52
CA GLU A 33 13.29 -9.03 15.27
C GLU A 33 11.90 -8.80 14.66
N LEU A 34 11.35 -7.58 14.78
CA LEU A 34 10.04 -7.19 14.24
C LEU A 34 10.10 -6.60 12.82
N LEU A 35 11.25 -6.62 12.13
CA LEU A 35 11.39 -6.04 10.80
C LEU A 35 10.34 -6.55 9.79
N PHE A 36 9.91 -7.81 9.90
CA PHE A 36 8.89 -8.37 9.01
C PHE A 36 7.47 -7.79 9.25
N PHE A 37 7.24 -7.08 10.35
CA PHE A 37 6.03 -6.29 10.61
C PHE A 37 6.15 -4.82 10.18
N MET A 38 7.25 -4.41 9.53
CA MET A 38 7.48 -3.02 9.17
C MET A 38 6.35 -2.43 8.30
N PRO A 39 5.75 -1.30 8.71
CA PRO A 39 4.73 -0.61 7.90
C PRO A 39 5.28 -0.23 6.52
N PRO A 40 4.50 -0.33 5.43
CA PRO A 40 4.98 0.03 4.09
C PRO A 40 5.32 1.52 3.96
N CYS A 41 6.19 1.83 2.99
CA CYS A 41 6.74 3.17 2.81
C CYS A 41 5.73 4.02 2.03
N GLN A 42 5.24 5.12 2.62
CA GLN A 42 4.49 6.09 1.83
C GLN A 42 5.43 6.90 0.94
N ARG A 43 5.10 6.98 -0.35
CA ARG A 43 5.81 7.87 -1.27
C ARG A 43 5.45 9.33 -0.96
N THR A 44 6.45 10.20 -0.96
CA THR A 44 6.25 11.65 -0.77
C THR A 44 5.43 12.26 -1.90
N LYS A 45 5.64 11.77 -3.14
CA LYS A 45 4.83 12.09 -4.31
C LYS A 45 3.69 11.08 -4.43
N SER A 46 2.48 11.56 -4.72
CA SER A 46 1.27 10.72 -4.87
C SER A 46 0.86 9.96 -3.59
N ARG A 47 1.04 10.58 -2.41
CA ARG A 47 0.68 10.00 -1.10
C ARG A 47 -0.69 9.34 -1.11
N TYR A 48 -1.71 10.06 -1.58
CA TYR A 48 -3.10 9.62 -1.61
C TYR A 48 -3.43 8.53 -2.66
N PHE A 49 -2.48 8.18 -3.53
CA PHE A 49 -2.67 7.09 -4.50
C PHE A 49 -2.36 5.70 -3.93
N ASN A 50 -1.59 5.58 -2.85
CA ASN A 50 -1.14 4.28 -2.32
C ASN A 50 -1.52 4.06 -0.85
N LEU A 51 -2.61 4.69 -0.40
CA LEU A 51 -3.08 4.59 0.99
C LEU A 51 -3.52 3.17 1.37
N ASP A 52 -3.95 2.40 0.37
CA ASP A 52 -4.37 1.00 0.49
C ASP A 52 -3.31 0.17 1.20
N SER A 53 -2.03 0.43 0.91
CA SER A 53 -0.91 -0.34 1.46
C SER A 53 -0.80 -0.25 2.99
N LEU A 54 -0.98 0.94 3.59
CA LEU A 54 -0.90 1.11 5.04
C LEU A 54 -2.10 0.50 5.75
N ILE A 55 -3.31 0.74 5.23
CA ILE A 55 -4.54 0.25 5.87
C ILE A 55 -4.60 -1.28 5.79
N TYR A 56 -4.25 -1.84 4.64
CA TYR A 56 -4.14 -3.29 4.48
C TYR A 56 -3.07 -3.90 5.40
N TRP A 57 -1.90 -3.25 5.51
CA TRP A 57 -0.87 -3.67 6.45
C TRP A 57 -1.40 -3.67 7.89
N ALA A 58 -2.05 -2.60 8.33
CA ALA A 58 -2.59 -2.51 9.69
C ALA A 58 -3.65 -3.59 9.97
N ASP A 59 -4.57 -3.83 9.03
CA ASP A 59 -5.54 -4.93 9.13
C ASP A 59 -4.86 -6.30 9.22
N LYS A 60 -3.78 -6.54 8.45
CA LYS A 60 -2.99 -7.78 8.54
C LYS A 60 -2.31 -7.96 9.89
N VAL A 61 -1.75 -6.88 10.45
CA VAL A 61 -1.13 -6.90 11.78
C VAL A 61 -2.17 -7.20 12.86
N LEU A 62 -3.35 -6.56 12.80
CA LEU A 62 -4.45 -6.86 13.72
C LEU A 62 -4.98 -8.28 13.57
N LYS A 63 -5.07 -8.82 12.34
CA LYS A 63 -5.40 -10.23 12.10
C LYS A 63 -4.33 -11.18 12.64
N TYR A 64 -3.05 -10.82 12.54
CA TYR A 64 -1.97 -11.59 13.14
C TYR A 64 -2.13 -11.64 14.67
N LYS A 65 -2.38 -10.50 15.32
CA LYS A 65 -2.66 -10.43 16.75
C LYS A 65 -3.81 -11.36 17.15
N LYS A 66 -4.88 -11.43 16.36
CA LYS A 66 -6.03 -12.33 16.64
C LYS A 66 -5.67 -13.82 16.63
N LYS A 67 -4.62 -14.24 15.91
CA LYS A 67 -4.16 -15.64 15.91
C LYS A 67 -3.47 -16.06 17.21
N GLN A 68 -3.03 -15.11 18.03
CA GLN A 68 -2.34 -15.35 19.31
C GLN A 68 -1.07 -16.23 19.21
N ASP A 69 -0.44 -16.32 18.04
CA ASP A 69 0.83 -17.03 17.84
C ASP A 69 1.95 -16.03 17.59
N PHE A 70 2.87 -15.88 18.54
CA PHE A 70 4.00 -14.94 18.47
C PHE A 70 5.36 -15.65 18.35
N SER A 71 5.35 -16.94 18.03
CA SER A 71 6.53 -17.80 17.96
C SER A 71 7.56 -17.37 16.90
N LEU A 72 7.13 -16.63 15.87
CA LEU A 72 8.01 -16.07 14.84
C LEU A 72 8.82 -14.86 15.33
N ILE A 73 8.40 -14.21 16.42
CA ILE A 73 9.09 -13.07 17.02
C ILE A 73 10.14 -13.58 18.01
N ASP A 74 9.69 -14.30 19.04
CA ASP A 74 10.54 -14.97 20.01
C ASP A 74 9.75 -16.14 20.62
N LYS A 75 10.34 -17.34 20.62
CA LYS A 75 9.72 -18.55 21.18
C LYS A 75 9.90 -18.65 22.70
N ARG A 76 10.82 -17.86 23.25
CA ARG A 76 11.18 -17.92 24.66
C ARG A 76 10.04 -17.44 25.54
N GLN A 77 9.91 -18.08 26.70
CA GLN A 77 8.99 -17.67 27.74
C GLN A 77 9.81 -17.17 28.93
N GLU A 78 9.40 -16.07 29.53
CA GLU A 78 10.12 -15.45 30.64
C GLU A 78 9.16 -15.07 31.75
N ILE A 79 9.48 -15.42 32.99
CA ILE A 79 8.75 -14.98 34.18
C ILE A 79 9.67 -14.05 34.95
N ASP A 80 9.36 -12.75 34.93
CA ASP A 80 10.13 -11.69 35.56
C ASP A 80 9.25 -10.87 36.52
N ARG A 81 9.86 -9.91 37.22
CA ARG A 81 9.11 -9.10 38.18
C ARG A 81 8.09 -8.17 37.52
N VAL A 82 8.30 -7.80 36.26
CA VAL A 82 7.40 -6.88 35.55
C VAL A 82 6.11 -7.61 35.21
N ASN A 83 6.20 -8.82 34.71
CA ASN A 83 5.03 -9.57 34.25
C ASN A 83 4.29 -10.33 35.37
N LEU A 84 4.96 -10.58 36.50
CA LEU A 84 4.28 -11.03 37.73
C LEU A 84 3.26 -10.01 38.25
N VAL A 85 3.45 -8.71 37.96
CA VAL A 85 2.48 -7.66 38.33
C VAL A 85 1.17 -7.85 37.56
N ASP A 86 1.24 -8.19 36.28
CA ASP A 86 0.05 -8.42 35.44
C ASP A 86 -0.80 -9.61 35.95
N LEU A 87 -0.17 -10.54 36.67
CA LEU A 87 -0.82 -11.72 37.25
C LEU A 87 -1.43 -11.48 38.64
N LEU A 88 -1.15 -10.34 39.30
CA LEU A 88 -1.68 -9.99 40.63
C LEU A 88 -3.21 -9.88 40.68
N LEU A 89 -3.84 -9.60 39.53
CA LEU A 89 -5.29 -9.49 39.42
C LEU A 89 -5.97 -10.85 39.17
N ILE A 90 -5.19 -11.89 38.87
CA ILE A 90 -5.68 -13.20 38.41
C ILE A 90 -5.33 -14.30 39.41
N LEU A 91 -4.16 -14.21 40.05
CA LEU A 91 -3.63 -15.25 40.94
C LEU A 91 -3.60 -14.77 42.39
N ASP A 92 -3.81 -15.71 43.32
CA ASP A 92 -3.65 -15.48 44.75
C ASP A 92 -2.18 -15.21 45.13
N GLN A 93 -1.99 -14.49 46.24
CA GLN A 93 -0.66 -14.11 46.72
C GLN A 93 0.29 -15.29 46.95
N GLU A 94 -0.24 -16.46 47.36
CA GLU A 94 0.58 -17.66 47.54
C GLU A 94 1.09 -18.20 46.20
N LYS A 95 0.24 -18.23 45.17
CA LYS A 95 0.61 -18.70 43.83
C LYS A 95 1.66 -17.78 43.19
N ILE A 96 1.53 -16.46 43.38
CA ILE A 96 2.50 -15.47 42.87
C ILE A 96 3.84 -15.57 43.60
N LYS A 97 3.83 -15.77 44.92
CA LYS A 97 5.06 -16.06 45.67
C LYS A 97 5.74 -17.30 45.10
N SER A 98 5.02 -18.40 44.92
CA SER A 98 5.56 -19.62 44.33
C SER A 98 6.11 -19.41 42.91
N LEU A 99 5.45 -18.63 42.05
CA LEU A 99 5.97 -18.28 40.72
C LEU A 99 7.29 -17.49 40.80
N SER A 100 7.43 -16.61 41.79
CA SER A 100 8.66 -15.83 41.99
C SER A 100 9.88 -16.67 42.39
N PHE A 101 9.63 -17.83 43.01
CA PHE A 101 10.63 -18.82 43.45
C PHE A 101 10.96 -19.88 42.39
N LEU A 102 10.37 -19.81 41.19
CA LEU A 102 10.73 -20.75 40.12
C LEU A 102 12.25 -20.71 39.84
N PRO A 103 12.91 -21.87 39.75
CA PRO A 103 14.37 -21.97 39.64
C PRO A 103 14.88 -21.49 38.29
N VAL A 104 14.06 -21.66 37.25
CA VAL A 104 14.32 -21.17 35.90
C VAL A 104 13.32 -20.07 35.59
N LYS A 105 13.84 -18.92 35.18
CA LYS A 105 13.02 -17.76 34.79
C LYS A 105 12.92 -17.56 33.28
N ASN A 106 13.74 -18.29 32.53
CA ASN A 106 13.83 -18.20 31.08
C ASN A 106 13.74 -19.59 30.44
N TYR A 107 12.67 -19.83 29.70
CA TYR A 107 12.35 -21.10 29.05
C TYR A 107 12.47 -20.96 27.53
N SER A 108 12.96 -22.00 26.86
CA SER A 108 13.19 -21.94 25.40
C SER A 108 11.90 -22.11 24.57
N SER A 109 10.81 -22.61 25.17
CA SER A 109 9.51 -22.82 24.51
C SER A 109 8.36 -22.82 25.53
N GLN A 110 7.13 -22.62 25.04
CA GLN A 110 5.89 -22.71 25.82
C GLN A 110 5.73 -24.08 26.50
N GLU A 111 6.07 -25.17 25.81
CA GLU A 111 5.99 -26.54 26.35
C GLU A 111 6.86 -26.75 27.59
N LYS A 112 8.06 -26.15 27.62
CA LYS A 112 8.97 -26.25 28.76
C LYS A 112 8.52 -25.45 29.96
N LEU A 113 7.92 -24.27 29.72
CA LEU A 113 7.30 -23.53 30.81
C LEU A 113 6.09 -24.29 31.35
N ASN A 114 5.28 -24.85 30.46
CA ASN A 114 4.11 -25.64 30.81
C ASN A 114 4.48 -26.84 31.70
N SER A 115 5.49 -27.62 31.33
CA SER A 115 5.96 -28.75 32.16
C SER A 115 6.52 -28.30 33.51
N ALA A 116 7.22 -27.16 33.58
CA ALA A 116 7.71 -26.60 34.83
C ALA A 116 6.58 -26.13 35.75
N LEU A 117 5.52 -25.53 35.19
CA LEU A 117 4.31 -25.14 35.95
C LEU A 117 3.62 -26.38 36.53
N TYR A 118 3.45 -27.45 35.74
CA TYR A 118 2.88 -28.70 36.24
C TYR A 118 3.74 -29.35 37.33
N GLN A 119 5.06 -29.36 37.19
CA GLN A 119 5.96 -29.90 38.21
C GLN A 119 5.93 -29.11 39.52
N HIS A 120 5.72 -27.80 39.45
CA HIS A 120 5.79 -26.92 40.61
C HIS A 120 4.43 -26.74 41.33
N PHE A 121 3.33 -26.73 40.58
CA PHE A 121 2.00 -26.46 41.12
C PHE A 121 1.04 -27.66 41.11
N GLY A 122 1.33 -28.71 40.33
CA GLY A 122 0.45 -29.87 40.19
C GLY A 122 -0.97 -29.47 39.76
N GLU A 123 -1.98 -29.92 40.50
CA GLU A 123 -3.41 -29.62 40.28
C GLU A 123 -3.87 -28.29 40.93
N THR A 124 -2.95 -27.54 41.54
CA THR A 124 -3.29 -26.33 42.34
C THR A 124 -3.59 -25.10 41.48
N ILE A 125 -3.18 -25.14 40.21
CA ILE A 125 -3.44 -24.08 39.23
C ILE A 125 -4.56 -24.55 38.29
N SER A 126 -5.58 -23.71 38.10
CA SER A 126 -6.64 -23.97 37.11
C SER A 126 -6.11 -23.79 35.68
N GLU A 127 -6.77 -24.41 34.69
CA GLU A 127 -6.36 -24.25 33.30
C GLU A 127 -6.45 -22.78 32.81
N GLU A 128 -7.37 -21.98 33.35
CA GLU A 128 -7.50 -20.55 33.03
C GLU A 128 -6.33 -19.72 33.60
N GLU A 129 -5.93 -20.01 34.83
CA GLU A 129 -4.79 -19.39 35.49
C GLU A 129 -3.49 -19.71 34.75
N LYS A 130 -3.33 -20.97 34.36
CA LYS A 130 -2.20 -21.46 33.58
C LYS A 130 -2.09 -20.78 32.22
N GLU A 131 -3.19 -20.69 31.48
CA GLU A 131 -3.21 -19.99 30.20
C GLU A 131 -2.84 -18.50 30.36
N SER A 132 -3.32 -17.87 31.44
CA SER A 132 -2.96 -16.48 31.78
C SER A 132 -1.47 -16.33 32.04
N ILE A 133 -0.84 -17.26 32.78
CA ILE A 133 0.60 -17.28 33.02
C ILE A 133 1.37 -17.44 31.70
N LEU A 134 1.00 -18.41 30.87
CA LEU A 134 1.66 -18.65 29.57
C LEU A 134 1.58 -17.41 28.67
N ARG A 135 0.41 -16.78 28.61
CA ARG A 135 0.18 -15.56 27.83
C ARG A 135 1.07 -14.39 28.29
N VAL A 136 1.23 -14.22 29.60
CA VAL A 136 2.03 -13.14 30.20
C VAL A 136 3.54 -13.43 30.10
N ALA A 137 3.92 -14.70 30.09
CA ALA A 137 5.31 -15.13 29.96
C ALA A 137 5.83 -15.07 28.51
N ASP A 138 4.95 -15.07 27.51
CA ASP A 138 5.35 -15.06 26.09
C ASP A 138 6.10 -13.78 25.72
N LYS A 139 7.41 -13.92 25.49
CA LYS A 139 8.29 -12.80 25.14
C LYS A 139 8.00 -12.24 23.75
N GLY A 140 7.66 -13.10 22.79
CA GLY A 140 7.25 -12.67 21.45
C GLY A 140 5.99 -11.82 21.50
N ARG A 141 5.00 -12.26 22.30
CA ARG A 141 3.78 -11.50 22.55
C ARG A 141 4.06 -10.14 23.17
N ARG A 142 4.86 -10.08 24.24
CA ARG A 142 5.22 -8.82 24.89
C ARG A 142 5.89 -7.85 23.92
N ARG A 143 6.82 -8.34 23.08
CA ARG A 143 7.48 -7.49 22.08
C ARG A 143 6.55 -6.99 21.00
N PHE A 144 5.63 -7.84 20.54
CA PHE A 144 4.58 -7.41 19.63
C PHE A 144 3.76 -6.27 20.24
N GLN A 145 3.30 -6.44 21.48
CA GLN A 145 2.44 -5.47 22.15
C GLN A 145 3.14 -4.13 22.38
N ASP A 146 4.38 -4.16 22.89
CA ASP A 146 5.21 -2.97 23.10
C ASP A 146 5.34 -2.08 21.85
N LYS A 147 5.46 -2.70 20.66
CA LYS A 147 5.73 -1.99 19.40
C LYS A 147 4.54 -1.79 18.47
N LEU A 148 3.48 -2.58 18.61
CA LEU A 148 2.38 -2.63 17.65
C LEU A 148 0.98 -2.50 18.27
N ASP A 149 0.81 -2.54 19.61
CA ASP A 149 -0.54 -2.41 20.22
C ASP A 149 -1.14 -1.01 20.02
N TRP A 150 -0.35 0.01 19.68
CA TRP A 150 -0.87 1.33 19.29
C TRP A 150 -1.85 1.27 18.10
N LEU A 151 -1.84 0.19 17.31
CA LEU A 151 -2.81 -0.03 16.22
C LEU A 151 -4.24 -0.25 16.73
N LEU A 152 -4.41 -0.68 17.98
CA LEU A 152 -5.73 -0.88 18.59
C LEU A 152 -6.50 0.43 18.68
N ASP A 153 -5.81 1.55 18.88
CA ASP A 153 -6.39 2.90 18.90
C ASP A 153 -7.13 3.26 17.60
N TYR A 154 -6.83 2.57 16.49
CA TYR A 154 -7.39 2.85 15.16
C TYR A 154 -8.24 1.69 14.62
N GLN A 155 -8.52 0.66 15.42
CA GLN A 155 -9.24 -0.53 14.97
C GLN A 155 -10.61 -0.19 14.37
N ASP A 156 -11.30 0.81 14.92
CA ASP A 156 -12.62 1.23 14.45
C ASP A 156 -12.54 2.17 13.23
N SER A 157 -11.46 2.93 13.11
CA SER A 157 -11.23 3.87 11.99
C SER A 157 -10.74 3.17 10.72
N LEU A 158 -10.00 2.05 10.87
CA LEU A 158 -9.44 1.29 9.75
C LEU A 158 -10.51 0.81 8.74
N PRO A 159 -11.65 0.19 9.16
CA PRO A 159 -12.74 -0.15 8.26
C PRO A 159 -13.36 1.06 7.55
N VAL A 160 -13.46 2.21 8.23
CA VAL A 160 -14.00 3.44 7.65
C VAL A 160 -13.11 3.91 6.50
N TRP A 161 -11.80 4.03 6.73
CA TRP A 161 -10.84 4.42 5.70
C TRP A 161 -10.75 3.38 4.57
N ALA A 162 -10.81 2.09 4.90
CA ALA A 162 -10.85 1.02 3.90
C ALA A 162 -12.08 1.15 2.98
N THR A 163 -13.25 1.51 3.53
CA THR A 163 -14.47 1.72 2.76
C THR A 163 -14.37 2.96 1.87
N ILE A 164 -13.78 4.06 2.37
CA ILE A 164 -13.50 5.26 1.55
C ILE A 164 -12.61 4.90 0.35
N LEU A 165 -11.56 4.13 0.59
CA LEU A 165 -10.69 3.67 -0.50
C LEU A 165 -11.45 2.76 -1.47
N ALA A 166 -12.21 1.79 -0.96
CA ALA A 166 -13.00 0.88 -1.79
C ALA A 166 -13.96 1.62 -2.73
N MET A 167 -14.65 2.67 -2.24
CA MET A 167 -15.49 3.56 -3.06
C MET A 167 -14.71 4.19 -4.22
N THR A 168 -13.56 4.79 -3.91
CA THR A 168 -12.77 5.47 -4.94
C THR A 168 -12.11 4.49 -5.93
N ARG A 169 -11.68 3.33 -5.46
CA ARG A 169 -11.04 2.30 -6.30
C ARG A 169 -12.03 1.58 -7.20
N SER A 170 -13.24 1.30 -6.72
CA SER A 170 -14.28 0.70 -7.56
C SER A 170 -14.63 1.64 -8.71
N LEU A 171 -14.73 2.94 -8.43
CA LEU A 171 -14.99 3.95 -9.45
C LEU A 171 -13.84 4.10 -10.45
N GLU A 172 -12.60 4.21 -9.96
CA GLU A 172 -11.42 4.29 -10.82
C GLU A 172 -11.30 3.06 -11.71
N ALA A 173 -11.55 1.85 -11.17
CA ALA A 173 -11.53 0.62 -11.93
C ALA A 173 -12.62 0.60 -13.01
N GLN A 174 -13.85 1.02 -12.68
CA GLN A 174 -14.93 1.14 -13.65
C GLN A 174 -14.55 2.08 -14.79
N ILE A 175 -14.14 3.32 -14.47
CA ILE A 175 -13.78 4.33 -15.47
C ILE A 175 -12.59 3.88 -16.32
N LYS A 176 -11.62 3.18 -15.71
CA LYS A 176 -10.45 2.65 -16.43
C LYS A 176 -10.84 1.61 -17.49
N HIS A 177 -11.84 0.78 -17.22
CA HIS A 177 -12.24 -0.30 -18.12
C HIS A 177 -13.37 0.07 -19.09
N GLN A 178 -14.30 0.92 -18.66
CA GLN A 178 -15.51 1.26 -19.43
C GLN A 178 -15.46 2.68 -20.02
N GLY A 179 -14.47 3.49 -19.62
CA GLY A 179 -14.46 4.92 -19.88
C GLY A 179 -15.45 5.68 -19.02
N LEU A 180 -15.51 6.99 -19.23
CA LEU A 180 -16.47 7.89 -18.60
C LEU A 180 -17.61 8.17 -19.59
N THR A 181 -18.84 7.95 -19.13
CA THR A 181 -20.09 8.04 -19.90
C THR A 181 -21.19 8.67 -19.05
N GLN A 182 -22.30 9.11 -19.66
CA GLN A 182 -23.47 9.60 -18.92
C GLN A 182 -24.07 8.56 -17.95
N THR A 183 -23.91 7.26 -18.24
CA THR A 183 -24.41 6.16 -17.41
C THR A 183 -23.43 5.70 -16.33
N SER A 184 -22.22 6.27 -16.29
CA SER A 184 -21.16 5.84 -15.36
C SER A 184 -21.60 5.94 -13.90
N LEU A 185 -22.34 7.00 -13.54
CA LEU A 185 -22.85 7.17 -12.19
C LEU A 185 -23.85 6.08 -11.80
N SER A 186 -24.82 5.78 -12.66
CA SER A 186 -25.87 4.78 -12.35
C SER A 186 -25.30 3.36 -12.34
N GLN A 187 -24.29 3.09 -13.16
CA GLN A 187 -23.52 1.86 -13.10
C GLN A 187 -22.71 1.74 -11.81
N TRP A 188 -22.07 2.83 -11.37
CA TRP A 188 -21.30 2.84 -10.13
C TRP A 188 -22.21 2.65 -8.90
N ASP A 189 -23.33 3.35 -8.83
CA ASP A 189 -24.32 3.26 -7.74
C ASP A 189 -24.91 1.83 -7.63
N LYS A 190 -25.04 1.10 -8.76
CA LYS A 190 -25.40 -0.33 -8.73
C LYS A 190 -24.29 -1.22 -8.15
N LEU A 191 -23.02 -0.92 -8.45
CA LEU A 191 -21.88 -1.68 -7.93
C LEU A 191 -21.60 -1.37 -6.47
N PHE A 192 -21.87 -0.14 -6.04
CA PHE A 192 -21.59 0.35 -4.70
C PHE A 192 -22.80 1.15 -4.18
N PRO A 193 -23.88 0.46 -3.75
CA PRO A 193 -25.12 1.13 -3.39
C PRO A 193 -24.99 1.87 -2.07
N GLN A 194 -25.51 3.10 -2.04
CA GLN A 194 -25.51 3.95 -0.84
C GLN A 194 -26.17 3.27 0.38
N SER A 195 -27.16 2.41 0.16
CA SER A 195 -27.87 1.69 1.24
C SER A 195 -26.99 0.73 2.04
N SER A 196 -25.84 0.33 1.49
CA SER A 196 -24.86 -0.52 2.17
C SER A 196 -23.86 0.26 3.02
N LEU A 197 -23.89 1.59 2.97
CA LEU A 197 -22.92 2.44 3.64
C LEU A 197 -23.36 2.85 5.05
N PRO A 198 -22.43 2.89 6.00
CA PRO A 198 -22.58 3.63 7.25
C PRO A 198 -22.94 5.11 7.04
N GLU A 199 -23.78 5.67 7.92
CA GLU A 199 -24.27 7.05 7.80
C GLU A 199 -23.15 8.10 7.73
N ASN A 200 -22.05 7.88 8.48
CA ASN A 200 -20.90 8.76 8.50
C ASN A 200 -20.15 8.83 7.15
N LEU A 201 -20.36 7.87 6.25
CA LEU A 201 -19.73 7.84 4.92
C LEU A 201 -20.61 8.42 3.81
N ILE A 202 -21.89 8.67 4.09
CA ILE A 202 -22.84 9.25 3.12
C ILE A 202 -22.36 10.61 2.58
N PRO A 203 -21.80 11.56 3.38
CA PRO A 203 -21.33 12.83 2.84
C PRO A 203 -20.24 12.69 1.79
N ILE A 204 -19.30 11.75 2.00
CA ILE A 204 -18.21 11.46 1.06
C ILE A 204 -18.78 10.81 -0.21
N TYR A 205 -19.70 9.87 -0.05
CA TYR A 205 -20.41 9.24 -1.16
C TYR A 205 -21.09 10.27 -2.06
N GLN A 206 -21.87 11.17 -1.47
CA GLN A 206 -22.57 12.24 -2.19
C GLN A 206 -21.60 13.21 -2.89
N LYS A 207 -20.43 13.47 -2.29
CA LYS A 207 -19.39 14.29 -2.90
C LYS A 207 -18.80 13.62 -4.15
N ILE A 208 -18.59 12.30 -4.11
CA ILE A 208 -18.16 11.52 -5.28
C ILE A 208 -19.25 11.52 -6.36
N GLN A 209 -20.51 11.30 -5.98
CA GLN A 209 -21.63 11.35 -6.92
C GLN A 209 -21.76 12.72 -7.59
N ARG A 210 -21.69 13.82 -6.83
CA ARG A 210 -21.75 15.17 -7.37
C ARG A 210 -20.61 15.44 -8.35
N TYR A 211 -19.39 15.06 -7.99
CA TYR A 211 -18.25 15.18 -8.89
C TYR A 211 -18.48 14.41 -10.20
N LEU A 212 -18.98 13.17 -10.12
CA LEU A 212 -19.29 12.39 -11.32
C LEU A 212 -20.38 13.05 -12.16
N LEU A 213 -21.48 13.51 -11.57
CA LEU A 213 -22.55 14.21 -12.28
C LEU A 213 -22.03 15.41 -13.06
N GLU A 214 -21.20 16.23 -12.40
CA GLU A 214 -20.58 17.40 -13.04
C GLU A 214 -19.72 16.98 -14.25
N GLN A 215 -18.87 15.95 -14.09
CA GLN A 215 -18.02 15.48 -15.18
C GLN A 215 -18.83 14.84 -16.32
N THR A 216 -19.81 14.00 -16.01
CA THR A 216 -20.60 13.28 -17.02
C THR A 216 -21.58 14.19 -17.75
N SER A 217 -22.01 15.30 -17.13
CA SER A 217 -22.92 16.28 -17.77
C SER A 217 -22.31 16.95 -19.00
N THR A 218 -20.98 16.96 -19.12
CA THR A 218 -20.25 17.54 -20.25
C THR A 218 -20.09 16.60 -21.43
N ILE A 219 -20.47 15.32 -21.27
CA ILE A 219 -20.24 14.26 -22.25
C ILE A 219 -21.48 14.11 -23.13
N PRO A 220 -21.35 14.18 -24.48
CA PRO A 220 -22.46 13.91 -25.39
C PRO A 220 -23.04 12.49 -25.24
N GLU A 221 -24.30 12.32 -25.62
CA GLU A 221 -24.94 11.01 -25.57
C GLU A 221 -24.25 10.02 -26.52
N GLY A 222 -23.94 8.81 -26.02
CA GLY A 222 -23.26 7.77 -26.79
C GLY A 222 -21.73 7.92 -26.88
N GLU A 223 -21.16 9.03 -26.43
CA GLU A 223 -19.71 9.21 -26.37
C GLU A 223 -19.09 8.61 -25.11
N ILE A 224 -17.85 8.14 -25.25
CA ILE A 224 -17.05 7.55 -24.17
C ILE A 224 -15.75 8.32 -24.07
N PHE A 225 -15.54 8.99 -22.93
CA PHE A 225 -14.29 9.69 -22.67
C PHE A 225 -13.29 8.77 -21.96
N LEU A 226 -12.03 8.83 -22.36
CA LEU A 226 -10.96 8.09 -21.70
C LEU A 226 -10.68 8.69 -20.33
N GLY A 227 -10.84 7.90 -19.27
CA GLY A 227 -10.57 8.33 -17.90
C GLY A 227 -9.26 7.80 -17.31
N THR A 228 -8.27 7.48 -18.15
CA THR A 228 -6.98 6.93 -17.71
C THR A 228 -5.81 7.47 -18.53
N SER A 229 -4.67 7.72 -17.86
CA SER A 229 -3.39 8.04 -18.50
C SER A 229 -2.60 6.80 -18.94
N ASP A 230 -3.05 5.59 -18.60
CA ASP A 230 -2.31 4.34 -18.80
C ASP A 230 -1.93 4.12 -20.28
N VAL A 231 -2.78 4.56 -21.22
CA VAL A 231 -2.51 4.47 -22.66
C VAL A 231 -1.30 5.33 -23.02
N ILE A 232 -1.28 6.58 -22.57
CA ILE A 232 -0.17 7.51 -22.80
C ILE A 232 1.09 7.04 -22.07
N GLU A 233 0.96 6.55 -20.83
CA GLU A 233 2.08 5.99 -20.05
C GLU A 233 2.67 4.74 -20.73
N SER A 234 1.84 3.89 -21.33
CA SER A 234 2.28 2.72 -22.09
C SER A 234 3.03 3.13 -23.36
N ILE A 235 2.56 4.15 -24.07
CA ILE A 235 3.23 4.73 -25.24
C ILE A 235 4.61 5.28 -24.83
N PHE A 236 4.68 6.07 -23.74
CA PHE A 236 5.96 6.57 -23.22
C PHE A 236 6.85 5.45 -22.68
N GLY A 237 6.28 4.37 -22.16
CA GLY A 237 7.01 3.16 -21.77
C GLY A 237 7.73 2.52 -22.96
N LYS A 238 7.00 2.31 -24.08
CA LYS A 238 7.60 1.83 -25.33
C LYS A 238 8.68 2.77 -25.83
N TYR A 239 8.42 4.07 -25.84
CA TYR A 239 9.41 5.08 -26.23
C TYR A 239 10.71 4.98 -25.40
N LYS A 240 10.60 4.88 -24.07
CA LYS A 240 11.75 4.71 -23.18
C LYS A 240 12.51 3.42 -23.45
N LEU A 241 11.80 2.32 -23.76
CA LEU A 241 12.43 1.06 -24.14
C LEU A 241 13.30 1.21 -25.40
N PHE A 242 12.83 1.94 -26.41
CA PHE A 242 13.63 2.24 -27.60
C PHE A 242 14.82 3.16 -27.28
N LEU A 243 14.63 4.16 -26.43
CA LEU A 243 15.70 5.07 -25.98
C LEU A 243 16.83 4.36 -25.24
N GLN A 244 16.57 3.26 -24.51
CA GLN A 244 17.61 2.52 -23.77
C GLN A 244 18.76 2.01 -24.65
N ARG A 245 18.55 1.90 -25.97
CA ARG A 245 19.58 1.51 -26.94
C ARG A 245 20.56 2.66 -27.26
N CYS A 246 20.20 3.90 -26.91
CA CYS A 246 21.02 5.07 -27.14
C CYS A 246 21.94 5.33 -25.93
N PRO A 247 23.25 5.55 -26.14
CA PRO A 247 24.19 5.82 -25.05
C PRO A 247 23.98 7.19 -24.38
N ILE A 248 23.24 8.09 -25.03
CA ILE A 248 22.91 9.41 -24.51
C ILE A 248 21.39 9.58 -24.58
N ASN A 249 20.79 9.87 -23.43
CA ASN A 249 19.36 10.12 -23.31
C ASN A 249 19.06 11.57 -23.71
N GLU A 250 18.70 11.78 -24.97
CA GLU A 250 18.24 13.08 -25.49
C GLU A 250 16.88 12.95 -26.18
N LEU A 251 16.10 14.03 -26.16
CA LEU A 251 14.88 14.15 -26.97
C LEU A 251 15.26 14.52 -28.40
N GLY A 252 15.69 13.54 -29.19
CA GLY A 252 15.98 13.68 -30.62
C GLY A 252 14.96 12.97 -31.50
N VAL A 253 15.41 12.53 -32.68
CA VAL A 253 14.60 11.82 -33.70
C VAL A 253 13.79 10.65 -33.14
N MET A 254 14.28 10.00 -32.08
CA MET A 254 13.59 8.89 -31.41
C MET A 254 12.20 9.26 -30.88
N VAL A 255 11.88 10.55 -30.68
CA VAL A 255 10.52 10.96 -30.31
C VAL A 255 9.48 10.51 -31.35
N LEU A 256 9.88 10.39 -32.63
CA LEU A 256 9.02 9.89 -33.70
C LEU A 256 8.60 8.44 -33.50
N THR A 257 9.32 7.68 -32.67
CA THR A 257 8.91 6.33 -32.30
C THR A 257 7.56 6.32 -31.58
N ILE A 258 7.16 7.41 -30.92
CA ILE A 258 5.80 7.58 -30.38
C ILE A 258 4.77 7.50 -31.51
N VAL A 259 5.01 8.22 -32.61
CA VAL A 259 4.15 8.19 -33.80
C VAL A 259 4.14 6.76 -34.38
N LEU A 260 5.32 6.15 -34.52
CA LEU A 260 5.45 4.79 -35.05
C LEU A 260 4.68 3.73 -34.23
N VAL A 261 4.50 3.91 -32.92
CA VAL A 261 3.72 2.95 -32.12
C VAL A 261 2.23 3.23 -32.08
N THR A 262 1.78 4.38 -32.59
CA THR A 262 0.38 4.80 -32.63
C THR A 262 -0.24 4.75 -34.03
N THR A 263 0.57 4.71 -35.08
CA THR A 263 0.10 4.67 -36.47
C THR A 263 -0.11 3.22 -36.94
N ASP A 264 -1.22 2.99 -37.63
CA ASP A 264 -1.44 1.73 -38.34
C ASP A 264 -0.69 1.75 -39.69
N PHE A 265 0.33 0.90 -39.81
CA PHE A 265 1.18 0.84 -41.00
C PHE A 265 0.60 -0.13 -42.01
N THR A 266 -0.16 0.40 -42.97
CA THR A 266 -0.64 -0.38 -44.11
C THR A 266 0.41 -0.46 -45.22
N VAL A 267 0.36 -1.52 -46.03
CA VAL A 267 1.25 -1.69 -47.20
C VAL A 267 1.15 -0.49 -48.15
N ASN A 268 -0.08 0.03 -48.36
CA ASN A 268 -0.33 1.18 -49.22
C ASN A 268 0.33 2.44 -48.67
N LEU A 269 0.21 2.72 -47.36
CA LEU A 269 0.85 3.87 -46.73
C LEU A 269 2.38 3.82 -46.88
N ILE A 270 2.98 2.64 -46.65
CA ILE A 270 4.44 2.47 -46.78
C ILE A 270 4.86 2.67 -48.25
N LYS A 271 4.12 2.09 -49.20
CA LYS A 271 4.42 2.23 -50.63
C LYS A 271 4.34 3.69 -51.08
N GLU A 272 3.26 4.38 -50.73
CA GLU A 272 3.06 5.79 -51.06
C GLU A 272 4.20 6.65 -50.47
N ALA A 273 4.57 6.42 -49.21
CA ALA A 273 5.68 7.15 -48.58
C ALA A 273 7.01 6.94 -49.31
N LEU A 274 7.31 5.71 -49.76
CA LEU A 274 8.54 5.40 -50.49
C LEU A 274 8.56 5.95 -51.93
N GLU A 275 7.39 6.08 -52.57
CA GLU A 275 7.25 6.63 -53.92
C GLU A 275 7.27 8.17 -53.92
N THR A 276 6.79 8.81 -52.84
CA THR A 276 6.63 10.26 -52.75
C THR A 276 7.77 10.97 -52.02
N ILE A 277 8.42 10.33 -51.05
CA ILE A 277 9.43 10.96 -50.19
C ILE A 277 10.81 10.38 -50.46
N ARG A 278 11.77 11.24 -50.85
CA ARG A 278 13.16 10.82 -51.06
C ARG A 278 13.92 10.84 -49.74
N SER A 279 14.85 9.90 -49.55
CA SER A 279 15.69 9.84 -48.35
C SER A 279 16.51 11.12 -48.11
N LYS A 280 16.88 11.82 -49.20
CA LYS A 280 17.58 13.12 -49.10
C LYS A 280 16.73 14.17 -48.38
N ASP A 281 15.44 14.22 -48.69
CA ASP A 281 14.51 15.21 -48.13
C ASP A 281 14.28 14.91 -46.65
N VAL A 282 14.20 13.62 -46.27
CA VAL A 282 14.12 13.19 -44.87
C VAL A 282 15.35 13.62 -44.06
N ASN A 283 16.55 13.45 -44.61
CA ASN A 283 17.79 13.85 -43.94
C ASN A 283 17.86 15.37 -43.71
N ILE A 284 17.46 16.16 -44.73
CA ILE A 284 17.41 17.63 -44.63
C ILE A 284 16.41 18.05 -43.55
N TRP A 285 15.21 17.47 -43.57
CA TRP A 285 14.19 17.75 -42.56
C TRP A 285 14.66 17.37 -41.16
N GLN A 286 15.32 16.22 -41.01
CA GLN A 286 15.85 15.76 -39.73
C GLN A 286 16.87 16.74 -39.17
N GLU A 287 17.78 17.25 -40.00
CA GLU A 287 18.76 18.25 -39.61
C GLU A 287 18.12 19.59 -39.25
N GLN A 288 17.08 20.02 -39.98
CA GLN A 288 16.35 21.26 -39.69
C GLN A 288 15.56 21.20 -38.37
N VAL A 289 14.92 20.06 -38.08
CA VAL A 289 14.04 19.92 -36.90
C VAL A 289 14.81 19.54 -35.64
N PHE A 290 15.73 18.57 -35.73
CA PHE A 290 16.43 18.03 -34.56
C PHE A 290 17.89 18.49 -34.47
N GLY A 291 18.48 18.93 -35.58
CA GLY A 291 19.89 19.30 -35.64
C GLY A 291 20.83 18.13 -35.36
N GLN A 292 22.08 18.48 -35.05
CA GLN A 292 23.12 17.51 -34.73
C GLN A 292 22.90 16.89 -33.34
N SER A 293 22.84 15.56 -33.29
CA SER A 293 22.68 14.77 -32.06
C SER A 293 23.82 15.00 -31.06
N THR A 294 23.54 14.89 -29.76
CA THR A 294 24.57 15.04 -28.71
C THR A 294 25.64 13.97 -28.84
N LEU A 295 25.30 12.75 -29.27
CA LEU A 295 26.28 11.70 -29.54
C LEU A 295 27.19 12.06 -30.72
N SER A 296 26.65 12.69 -31.77
CA SER A 296 27.44 13.16 -32.91
C SER A 296 28.38 14.30 -32.48
N LYS A 297 27.87 15.31 -31.76
CA LYS A 297 28.68 16.38 -31.16
C LYS A 297 29.81 15.81 -30.30
N ARG A 298 29.48 14.85 -29.44
CA ARG A 298 30.44 14.17 -28.56
C ARG A 298 31.54 13.47 -29.35
N LYS A 299 31.18 12.72 -30.39
CA LYS A 299 32.16 12.06 -31.26
C LYS A 299 33.10 13.08 -31.92
N VAL A 300 32.58 14.20 -32.43
CA VAL A 300 33.40 15.25 -33.06
C VAL A 300 34.37 15.89 -32.06
N VAL A 301 33.92 16.17 -30.83
CA VAL A 301 34.77 16.76 -29.79
C VAL A 301 35.89 15.80 -29.36
N PHE A 302 35.59 14.52 -29.19
CA PHE A 302 36.52 13.52 -28.68
C PHE A 302 37.23 12.70 -29.78
N SER A 303 37.07 13.06 -31.05
CA SER A 303 37.81 12.47 -32.18
C SER A 303 39.14 13.17 -32.49
N SER A 304 39.60 14.05 -31.57
CA SER A 304 40.92 14.70 -31.57
C SER A 304 41.89 13.89 -30.73
#